data_AF-A0A534HC80-F1
#
_entry.id   AF-A0A534HC80-F1
#
_cell.length_a   1.000
_cell.length_b   1.000
_cell.length_c   1.000
_cell.angle_alpha   90.00
_cell.angle_beta   90.00
_cell.angle_gamma   90.00
#
_symmetry.space_group_name_H-M   'P 1'
#
loop_
_entity.id
_entity.type
_entity.pdbx_description
1 polymer ?
#
loop_
_entity_poly.entity_id
_entity_poly.type
_entity_poly.pdbx_seq_one_letter_code
_entity_poly.pdbx_strand_id
1 'polypeptide(L)' 'MGSLRRVVMELSLWVGIAGLALTAALAAGVWVLARRFGVPMDYPPFVVIPVAISLLAVASLAGTLSLGVLKKSQPMDLLR' A
#
# COMPACT_ATOMS: atom_id res chain seq x y z
N MET A 1 10.29 -22.37 2.73
CA MET A 1 10.60 -21.06 2.10
C MET A 1 9.55 -20.61 1.07
N GLY A 2 9.03 -21.49 0.20
CA GLY A 2 8.04 -21.10 -0.82
C GLY A 2 6.68 -20.63 -0.28
N SER A 3 6.14 -21.28 0.76
CA SER A 3 4.85 -20.87 1.37
C SER A 3 4.95 -19.54 2.11
N LEU A 4 5.99 -19.35 2.94
CA LEU A 4 6.22 -18.11 3.68
C LEU A 4 6.38 -16.91 2.74
N ARG A 5 7.10 -17.09 1.61
CA ARG A 5 7.24 -16.06 0.58
C ARG A 5 5.87 -15.65 0.01
N ARG A 6 5.00 -16.62 -0.26
CA ARG A 6 3.66 -16.35 -0.82
C ARG A 6 2.80 -15.57 0.16
N VAL A 7 2.83 -15.93 1.45
CA VAL A 7 2.06 -15.26 2.50
C VAL A 7 2.52 -13.81 2.69
N VAL A 8 3.83 -13.54 2.72
CA VAL A 8 4.33 -12.16 2.86
C VAL A 8 3.98 -11.30 1.64
N MET A 9 4.05 -11.87 0.44
CA MET A 9 3.61 -11.17 -0.76
C MET A 9 2.11 -10.83 -0.71
N GLU A 10 1.29 -11.79 -0.29
CA GLU A 10 -0.15 -11.59 -0.12
C GLU A 10 -0.46 -10.51 0.93
N LEU A 11 0.20 -10.56 2.10
CA LEU A 11 0.07 -9.53 3.13
C LEU A 11 0.50 -8.16 2.62
N SER A 12 1.62 -8.05 1.89
CA SER A 12 2.07 -6.76 1.34
C SER A 12 1.07 -6.17 0.34
N LEU A 13 0.41 -7.03 -0.45
CA LEU A 13 -0.65 -6.63 -1.37
C LEU A 13 -1.88 -6.11 -0.60
N TRP A 14 -2.32 -6.87 0.41
CA TRP A 14 -3.46 -6.48 1.24
C TRP A 14 -3.21 -5.18 2.02
N VAL A 15 -2.00 -4.98 2.54
CA VAL A 15 -1.59 -3.72 3.18
C VAL A 15 -1.63 -2.57 2.18
N GLY A 16 -1.16 -2.78 0.94
CA GLY A 16 -1.27 -1.78 -0.12
C GLY A 16 -2.72 -1.41 -0.44
N ILE A 17 -3.61 -2.40 -0.55
CA ILE A 17 -5.04 -2.19 -0.80
C ILE A 17 -5.70 -1.42 0.36
N ALA A 18 -5.41 -1.82 1.61
CA ALA A 18 -5.94 -1.13 2.79
C ALA A 18 -5.46 0.34 2.86
N GLY A 19 -4.20 0.59 2.54
CA GLY A 19 -3.63 1.94 2.46
C GLY A 19 -4.31 2.81 1.39
N LEU A 20 -4.58 2.25 0.20
CA LEU A 20 -5.34 2.95 -0.84
C LEU A 20 -6.78 3.24 -0.42
N ALA A 21 -7.46 2.28 0.21
CA ALA A 21 -8.82 2.47 0.70
C ALA A 21 -8.90 3.61 1.73
N LEU A 22 -7.96 3.65 2.67
CA LEU A 22 -7.87 4.74 3.65
C LEU A 22 -7.57 6.09 2.98
N THR A 23 -6.68 6.11 1.98
CA THR A 23 -6.36 7.32 1.21
C THR A 23 -7.61 7.86 0.49
N ALA A 24 -8.39 6.98 -0.15
CA ALA A 24 -9.64 7.35 -0.80
C ALA A 24 -10.66 7.89 0.21
N ALA A 25 -10.79 7.26 1.38
CA ALA A 25 -11.68 7.72 2.44
C ALA A 25 -11.28 9.11 2.97
N LEU A 26 -9.99 9.34 3.22
CA LEU A 26 -9.48 10.64 3.66
C LEU A 26 -9.67 11.72 2.59
N ALA A 27 -9.34 11.42 1.33
CA ALA A 27 -9.54 12.35 0.21
C ALA A 27 -11.02 12.73 0.05
N ALA A 28 -11.93 11.76 0.16
CA ALA A 28 -13.37 12.01 0.14
C ALA A 28 -13.82 12.87 1.33
N GLY A 29 -13.30 12.62 2.54
CA GLY A 29 -13.56 13.46 3.71
C GLY A 29 -13.13 14.91 3.52
N VAL A 30 -11.91 15.11 2.99
CA VAL A 30 -11.40 16.45 2.65
C VAL A 30 -12.26 17.11 1.58
N TRP A 31 -12.69 16.38 0.57
CA TRP A 31 -13.56 16.91 -0.49
C TRP A 31 -14.92 17.37 0.03
N VAL A 32 -15.55 16.59 0.93
CA VAL A 32 -16.81 17.00 1.59
C VAL A 32 -16.61 18.27 2.39
N LEU A 33 -15.49 18.41 3.09
CA LEU A 33 -15.16 19.61 3.85
C LEU A 33 -14.91 20.82 2.92
N ALA A 34 -14.10 20.64 1.87
CA ALA A 34 -13.77 21.66 0.89
C ALA A 34 -15.02 22.23 0.20
N ARG A 35 -16.00 21.36 -0.11
CA ARG A 35 -17.31 21.78 -0.64
C ARG A 35 -18.06 22.75 0.27
N ARG A 36 -17.92 22.63 1.60
CA ARG A 36 -18.56 23.56 2.56
C ARG A 36 -17.91 24.95 2.55
N PHE A 37 -16.66 25.05 2.13
CA PHE A 37 -15.90 26.30 2.04
C PHE A 37 -15.83 26.86 0.62
N GLY A 38 -16.52 26.26 -0.35
CA GLY A 38 -16.51 26.70 -1.74
C GLY A 38 -15.18 26.49 -2.46
N VAL A 39 -14.31 25.60 -1.96
CA VAL A 39 -13.04 25.28 -2.59
C VAL A 39 -13.27 24.21 -3.68
N PRO A 40 -13.05 24.52 -4.97
CA PRO A 40 -13.18 23.54 -6.03
C PRO A 40 -12.02 22.54 -5.97
N MET A 41 -12.36 21.26 -5.87
CA MET A 41 -11.42 20.14 -5.93
C MET A 41 -11.87 19.17 -7.02
N ASP A 42 -10.98 18.91 -7.98
CA ASP A 42 -11.19 17.95 -9.06
C ASP A 42 -10.19 16.79 -8.94
N TYR A 43 -10.65 15.59 -9.26
CA TYR A 43 -9.89 14.35 -9.17
C TYR A 43 -9.92 13.64 -10.52
N PRO A 44 -9.21 14.17 -11.53
CA PRO A 44 -9.24 13.61 -12.87
C PRO A 44 -8.78 12.13 -12.86
N PRO A 45 -9.58 11.20 -13.43
CA PRO A 45 -9.25 9.77 -13.41
C PRO A 45 -7.89 9.44 -14.03
N PHE A 46 -7.48 10.20 -15.05
CA PHE A 46 -6.20 10.01 -15.73
C PHE A 46 -4.98 10.31 -14.83
N VAL A 47 -5.15 11.03 -13.72
CA VAL A 47 -4.10 11.28 -12.72
C VAL A 47 -4.23 10.28 -11.57
N VAL A 48 -5.45 10.07 -11.06
CA VAL A 48 -5.69 9.24 -9.88
C VAL A 48 -5.32 7.78 -10.12
N ILE A 49 -5.70 7.23 -11.27
CA ILE A 49 -5.46 5.82 -11.61
C ILE A 49 -3.96 5.48 -11.64
N PRO A 50 -3.09 6.19 -12.41
CA PRO A 50 -1.68 5.87 -12.43
C PRO A 50 -0.99 6.09 -11.07
N VAL A 51 -1.43 7.07 -10.27
CA VAL A 51 -0.91 7.26 -8.90
C VAL A 51 -1.27 6.06 -8.01
N ALA A 52 -2.52 5.60 -8.03
CA ALA A 52 -2.95 4.44 -7.25
C ALA A 52 -2.19 3.17 -7.64
N ILE A 53 -1.99 2.93 -8.94
CA ILE A 53 -1.20 1.81 -9.46
C ILE A 53 0.26 1.90 -8.98
N SER A 54 0.85 3.10 -9.06
CA SER A 54 2.24 3.32 -8.62
C SER A 54 2.42 3.05 -7.12
N LEU A 55 1.45 3.47 -6.31
CA LEU A 55 1.46 3.20 -4.86
C LEU A 55 1.37 1.70 -4.55
N LEU A 56 0.52 0.94 -5.26
CA LEU A 56 0.46 -0.52 -5.12
C LEU A 56 1.75 -1.20 -5.56
N ALA A 57 2.37 -0.73 -6.65
CA ALA A 57 3.64 -1.25 -7.12
C ALA A 57 4.73 -1.03 -6.07
N VAL A 58 4.82 0.16 -5.48
CA VAL A 58 5.77 0.47 -4.40
C VAL A 58 5.52 -0.39 -3.16
N ALA A 59 4.26 -0.55 -2.73
CA ALA A 59 3.92 -1.40 -1.59
C ALA A 59 4.33 -2.87 -1.82
N SER A 60 4.09 -3.38 -3.02
CA SER A 60 4.48 -4.74 -3.42
C SER A 60 6.01 -4.90 -3.44
N LEU A 61 6.73 -3.92 -3.99
CA LEU A 61 8.19 -3.91 -3.99
C LEU A 61 8.76 -3.87 -2.56
N ALA A 62 8.20 -3.05 -1.67
CA ALA A 62 8.61 -3.01 -0.27
C ALA A 62 8.43 -4.39 0.42
N GLY A 63 7.32 -5.10 0.15
CA GLY A 63 7.09 -6.47 0.60
C GLY A 63 8.16 -7.46 0.10
N THR A 64 8.55 -7.36 -1.17
CA THR A 64 9.62 -8.21 -1.73
C THR A 64 10.98 -7.96 -1.10
N LEU A 65 11.31 -6.69 -0.80
CA LEU A 65 12.56 -6.31 -0.16
C LEU A 65 12.64 -6.81 1.29
N SER A 66 11.52 -6.79 2.02
CA SER A 66 11.41 -7.35 3.38
C SER A 66 11.77 -8.85 3.42
N LEU A 67 11.35 -9.63 2.42
CA LEU A 67 11.72 -11.04 2.28
C LEU A 67 13.23 -11.25 2.04
N GLY A 68 13.91 -10.28 1.44
CA GLY A 68 15.37 -10.30 1.26
C GLY A 68 16.13 -10.30 2.59
N VAL A 69 15.58 -9.63 3.62
CA VAL A 69 16.15 -9.60 4.97
C VAL A 69 15.94 -10.93 5.69
N LEU A 70 14.76 -11.55 5.57
CA LEU A 70 14.46 -12.87 6.17
C LEU A 70 15.34 -14.01 5.64
N LYS A 71 15.88 -13.88 4.42
CA LYS A 71 16.80 -14.89 3.86
C LYS A 71 18.21 -14.80 4.45
N LYS A 72 18.58 -13.66 5.07
CA LYS A 72 19.90 -13.45 5.68
C LYS A 72 19.95 -13.84 7.16
N SER A 73 18.81 -13.91 7.85
CA SER A 73 18.74 -14.40 9.23
C SER A 73 18.89 -15.92 9.28
N GLN A 74 19.91 -16.40 9.98
CA GLN A 74 20.13 -17.84 10.19
C GLN A 74 18.97 -18.43 11.02
N PRO A 75 18.56 -19.68 10.75
CA PRO A 75 17.38 -20.31 11.35
C PRO A 75 17.41 -20.42 12.89
N MET A 76 18.57 -20.22 13.52
CA MET A 76 18.74 -20.18 14.98
C MET A 76 18.33 -18.85 15.63
N ASP A 77 18.21 -17.76 14.87
CA ASP A 77 17.76 -16.44 15.36
C ASP A 77 16.24 -16.23 15.20
N LEU A 78 15.55 -17.12 14.48
CA LEU A 78 14.09 -17.10 14.31
C LEU A 78 13.35 -17.91 15.40
N LEU A 79 14.07 -18.62 16.26
CA LEU A 79 13.53 -19.50 17.32
C LEU A 79 13.88 -19.02 18.75
N ARG A 80 14.47 -17.84 18.90
CA ARG A 80 14.75 -17.21 20.18
C ARG A 80 13.72 -16.14 20.51
#